data_AF-A0A6G9ZA88-F1
#
_entry.id   AF-A0A6G9ZA88-F1
#
_cell.length_a   1.000
_cell.length_b   1.000
_cell.length_c   1.000
_cell.angle_alpha   90.00
_cell.angle_beta   90.00
_cell.angle_gamma   90.00
#
_symmetry.space_group_name_H-M   'P 1'
#
loop_
_entity.id
_entity.type
_entity.pdbx_description
1 polymer ?
#
loop_
_entity_poly.entity_id
_entity_poly.type
_entity_poly.pdbx_seq_one_letter_code
_entity_poly.pdbx_strand_id
1 'polypeptide(L)'
;MIVRTRRATGADLALLGAALLLTLLLLEHARVPDVLGLGTVLDCAAPWLGVGIPVLVLAAFACRSRIGAAAAVIPLLAWGYLFGSWWAGTGSNVAAADRLTVVTQNLYAGNDSSSAAARSLAATGADLIALQEC
;
A
#
# COMPACT_ATOMS: atom_id res chain seq x y z
N MET A 1 28.96 -27.81 21.64
CA MET A 1 28.73 -26.56 20.88
C MET A 1 27.92 -25.61 21.76
N ILE A 2 28.59 -24.74 22.53
CA ILE A 2 27.92 -23.83 23.48
C ILE A 2 27.40 -22.64 22.68
N VAL A 3 26.09 -22.58 22.45
CA VAL A 3 25.43 -21.38 21.92
C VAL A 3 25.48 -20.33 23.02
N ARG A 4 26.49 -19.45 22.98
CA ARG A 4 26.49 -18.23 23.80
C ARG A 4 25.35 -17.35 23.32
N THR A 5 24.23 -17.39 24.04
CA THR A 5 23.15 -16.42 23.90
C THR A 5 23.68 -15.05 24.31
N ARG A 6 24.10 -14.25 23.34
CA ARG A 6 24.33 -12.82 23.58
C ARG A 6 23.01 -12.24 24.09
N ARG A 7 23.04 -11.55 25.24
CA ARG A 7 21.89 -10.73 25.67
C ARG A 7 21.62 -9.68 24.59
N ALA A 8 20.35 -9.53 24.24
CA ALA A 8 19.91 -8.49 23.32
C ALA A 8 20.34 -7.12 23.86
N THR A 9 20.99 -6.33 23.00
CA THR A 9 21.34 -4.94 23.28
C THR A 9 20.12 -4.04 23.12
N GLY A 10 20.19 -2.80 23.61
CA GLY A 10 19.10 -1.82 23.43
C GLY A 10 18.77 -1.56 21.95
N ALA A 11 19.78 -1.61 21.06
CA ALA A 11 19.59 -1.50 19.62
C ALA A 11 18.81 -2.69 19.04
N ASP A 12 19.04 -3.91 19.52
CA ASP A 12 18.30 -5.10 19.08
C ASP A 12 16.82 -4.98 19.43
N LEU A 13 16.51 -4.52 20.64
CA LEU A 13 15.13 -4.32 21.10
C LEU A 13 14.43 -3.19 20.32
N ALA A 14 15.14 -2.10 20.04
CA ALA A 14 14.59 -0.99 19.25
C ALA A 14 14.25 -1.42 17.81
N LEU A 15 15.16 -2.16 17.16
CA LEU A 15 14.94 -2.68 15.81
C LEU A 15 13.81 -3.71 15.76
N LEU A 16 13.73 -4.59 16.77
CA LEU A 16 12.61 -5.52 16.91
C LEU A 16 11.27 -4.79 17.08
N GLY A 17 11.22 -3.80 17.97
CA GLY A 17 10.02 -2.99 18.19
C GLY A 17 9.59 -2.25 16.92
N ALA A 18 10.53 -1.67 16.19
CA ALA A 18 10.26 -0.99 14.94
C ALA A 18 9.77 -1.94 13.83
N ALA A 19 10.36 -3.14 13.71
CA ALA A 19 9.91 -4.16 12.78
C ALA A 19 8.50 -4.68 13.11
N LEU A 20 8.20 -4.87 14.40
CA LEU A 20 6.87 -5.27 14.87
C LEU A 20 5.83 -4.19 14.60
N LEU A 21 6.14 -2.93 14.91
CA LEU A 21 5.25 -1.79 14.65
C LEU A 21 4.97 -1.67 13.15
N LEU A 22 6.00 -1.78 12.31
CA LEU A 22 5.84 -1.72 10.86
C LEU A 22 4.95 -2.86 10.33
N THR A 23 5.14 -4.07 10.86
CA THR A 23 4.31 -5.22 10.50
C THR A 23 2.86 -5.01 10.91
N LEU A 24 2.62 -4.48 12.11
CA LEU A 24 1.27 -4.21 12.60
C LEU A 24 0.57 -3.15 11.74
N LEU A 25 1.26 -2.06 11.40
CA LEU A 25 0.73 -1.05 10.49
C LEU A 25 0.38 -1.65 9.12
N LEU A 26 1.23 -2.53 8.58
CA LEU A 26 0.96 -3.19 7.30
C LEU A 26 -0.26 -4.13 7.36
N LEU A 27 -0.39 -4.95 8.40
CA LEU A 27 -1.47 -5.96 8.46
C LEU A 27 -2.81 -5.39 8.95
N GLU A 28 -2.77 -4.37 9.81
CA GLU A 28 -3.95 -3.84 10.48
C GLU A 28 -4.37 -2.45 9.98
N HIS A 29 -3.73 -1.89 8.93
CA HIS A 29 -4.13 -0.58 8.37
C HIS A 29 -5.63 -0.50 8.07
N ALA A 30 -6.20 -1.55 7.45
CA ALA A 30 -7.61 -1.62 7.09
C ALA A 30 -8.58 -1.73 8.28
N ARG A 31 -8.07 -2.01 9.49
CA ARG A 31 -8.88 -2.03 10.72
C ARG A 31 -8.83 -0.72 11.49
N VAL A 32 -8.01 0.23 11.08
CA VAL A 32 -7.91 1.53 11.73
C VAL A 32 -9.21 2.28 11.49
N PRO A 33 -9.97 2.63 12.55
CA PRO A 33 -11.19 3.40 12.39
C PRO A 33 -10.88 4.72 11.70
N ASP A 34 -11.69 5.10 10.71
CA ASP A 34 -11.49 6.36 10.00
C ASP A 34 -11.97 7.54 10.84
N VAL A 35 -11.12 7.95 11.77
CA VAL A 35 -11.31 9.12 12.63
C VAL A 35 -10.48 10.25 12.04
N LEU A 36 -11.13 11.35 11.63
CA LEU A 36 -10.49 12.52 11.01
C LEU A 36 -9.68 12.18 9.73
N GLY A 37 -10.04 11.13 9.00
CA GLY A 37 -9.34 10.70 7.78
C GLY A 37 -8.05 9.90 8.01
N LEU A 38 -7.74 9.53 9.26
CA LEU A 38 -6.51 8.79 9.57
C LEU A 38 -6.45 7.41 8.93
N GLY A 39 -7.58 6.71 8.84
CA GLY A 39 -7.66 5.41 8.16
C GLY A 39 -7.38 5.57 6.68
N THR A 40 -8.03 6.57 6.06
CA THR A 40 -7.81 6.91 4.65
C THR A 40 -6.35 7.28 4.33
N VAL A 41 -5.72 8.09 5.19
CA VAL A 41 -4.30 8.45 5.03
C VAL A 41 -3.41 7.21 5.14
N LEU A 42 -3.69 6.33 6.11
CA LEU A 42 -2.91 5.12 6.32
C LEU A 42 -3.06 4.15 5.14
N ASP A 43 -4.27 3.97 4.61
CA ASP A 43 -4.53 3.13 3.43
C ASP A 43 -3.76 3.65 2.21
N CYS A 44 -3.79 4.96 1.96
CA CYS A 44 -3.01 5.59 0.89
C CYS A 44 -1.50 5.47 1.10
N ALA A 45 -1.04 5.51 2.35
CA ALA A 45 0.37 5.43 2.72
C ALA A 45 0.88 3.98 2.82
N ALA A 46 0.02 2.97 2.93
CA ALA A 46 0.40 1.59 3.21
C ALA A 46 1.42 1.00 2.21
N PRO A 47 1.31 1.22 0.88
CA PRO A 47 2.33 0.77 -0.06
C PRO A 47 3.71 1.38 0.23
N TRP A 48 3.75 2.63 0.70
CA TRP A 48 4.99 3.38 0.98
C TRP A 48 5.67 2.96 2.28
N LEU A 49 4.94 2.31 3.20
CA LEU A 49 5.53 1.71 4.41
C LEU A 49 6.62 0.67 4.07
N GLY A 50 6.62 0.14 2.85
CA GLY A 50 7.70 -0.71 2.33
C GLY A 50 9.09 -0.08 2.41
N VAL A 51 9.20 1.26 2.36
CA VAL A 51 10.48 1.99 2.52
C VAL A 51 11.06 1.84 3.94
N GLY A 52 10.23 1.54 4.94
CA GLY A 52 10.70 1.23 6.29
C GLY A 52 11.59 0.00 6.35
N ILE A 53 11.40 -0.97 5.44
CA ILE A 53 12.16 -2.22 5.39
C ILE A 53 13.64 -1.98 5.08
N PRO A 54 14.05 -1.33 3.97
CA PRO A 54 15.46 -1.05 3.71
C PRO A 54 16.08 -0.16 4.80
N VAL A 55 15.32 0.77 5.40
CA VAL A 55 15.81 1.57 6.53
C VAL A 55 16.15 0.69 7.73
N LEU A 56 15.28 -0.26 8.10
CA LEU A 56 15.54 -1.22 9.17
C LEU A 56 16.75 -2.11 8.88
N VAL A 57 16.90 -2.56 7.64
CA VAL A 57 18.04 -3.38 7.19
C VAL A 57 19.34 -2.58 7.31
N LEU A 58 19.37 -1.34 6.81
CA LEU A 58 20.54 -0.46 6.91
C LEU A 58 20.89 -0.14 8.37
N ALA A 59 19.89 0.14 9.20
CA ALA A 59 20.07 0.38 10.63
C ALA A 59 20.62 -0.87 11.35
N ALA A 60 20.11 -2.06 11.02
CA ALA A 60 20.62 -3.32 11.55
C ALA A 60 22.09 -3.55 11.17
N PHE A 61 22.48 -3.24 9.92
CA PHE A 61 23.89 -3.30 9.51
C PHE A 61 24.77 -2.29 10.24
N ALA A 62 24.31 -1.03 10.37
CA ALA A 62 25.03 0.02 11.09
C ALA A 62 25.23 -0.34 12.57
N CYS A 63 24.21 -0.92 13.21
CA CYS A 63 24.27 -1.40 14.59
C CYS A 63 24.93 -2.79 14.74
N ARG A 64 25.34 -3.44 13.63
CA ARG A 64 25.87 -4.82 13.59
C ARG A 64 24.94 -5.85 14.26
N SER A 65 23.63 -5.64 14.14
CA SER A 65 22.60 -6.48 14.75
C SER A 65 22.12 -7.56 13.79
N ARG A 66 22.47 -8.83 14.09
CA ARG A 66 21.93 -9.99 13.36
C ARG A 66 20.45 -10.22 13.66
N ILE A 67 20.01 -9.86 14.86
CA ILE A 67 18.61 -9.97 15.31
C ILE A 67 17.75 -8.96 14.56
N GLY A 68 18.18 -7.70 14.47
CA GLY A 68 17.46 -6.66 13.73
C GLY A 68 17.35 -6.98 12.24
N ALA A 69 18.41 -7.52 11.63
CA ALA A 69 18.37 -7.96 10.24
C ALA A 69 17.37 -9.12 10.03
N ALA A 70 17.33 -10.09 10.94
CA ALA A 70 16.34 -11.17 10.89
C ALA A 70 14.91 -10.67 11.12
N ALA A 71 14.72 -9.71 12.02
CA ALA A 71 13.41 -9.11 12.31
C ALA A 71 12.83 -8.37 11.10
N ALA A 72 13.68 -7.72 10.29
CA ALA A 72 13.25 -7.01 9.08
C ALA A 72 12.65 -7.92 8.00
N VAL A 73 12.86 -9.24 8.07
CA VAL A 73 12.23 -10.22 7.17
C VAL A 73 10.71 -10.27 7.38
N ILE A 74 10.23 -10.07 8.61
CA ILE A 74 8.80 -10.13 8.93
C ILE A 74 8.00 -9.05 8.16
N PRO A 75 8.31 -7.74 8.28
CA PRO A 75 7.59 -6.72 7.52
C PRO A 75 7.83 -6.86 6.00
N LEU A 76 8.97 -7.40 5.56
CA LEU A 76 9.21 -7.70 4.15
C LEU A 76 8.21 -8.72 3.58
N LEU A 77 7.98 -9.82 4.29
CA LEU A 77 7.01 -10.83 3.89
C LEU A 77 5.58 -10.29 3.95
N ALA A 78 5.24 -9.53 5.00
CA ALA A 78 3.92 -8.90 5.11
C ALA A 78 3.67 -7.93 3.95
N TRP A 79 4.62 -7.06 3.64
CA TRP A 79 4.52 -6.13 2.51
C TRP A 79 4.43 -6.88 1.18
N GLY A 80 5.25 -7.91 0.97
CA GLY A 80 5.20 -8.74 -0.24
C GLY A 80 3.89 -9.50 -0.40
N TYR A 81 3.29 -9.96 0.70
CA TYR A 81 1.97 -10.60 0.67
C TYR A 81 0.86 -9.63 0.25
N LEU A 82 0.90 -8.39 0.73
CA LEU A 82 -0.12 -7.37 0.43
C LEU A 82 0.06 -6.75 -0.96
N PHE A 83 1.29 -6.43 -1.34
CA PHE A 83 1.58 -5.58 -2.51
C PHE A 83 2.43 -6.28 -3.59
N GLY A 84 2.90 -7.51 -3.36
CA GLY A 84 3.76 -8.24 -4.30
C GLY A 84 3.07 -8.58 -5.62
N SER A 85 1.74 -8.74 -5.61
CA SER A 85 0.94 -8.99 -6.82
C SER A 85 0.99 -7.84 -7.82
N TRP A 86 1.22 -6.59 -7.36
CA TRP A 86 1.35 -5.42 -8.24
C TRP A 86 2.55 -5.54 -9.18
N TRP A 87 3.62 -6.20 -8.71
CA TRP A 87 4.85 -6.41 -9.46
C TRP A 87 4.86 -7.69 -10.26
N ALA A 88 4.04 -8.67 -9.87
CA ALA A 88 3.95 -9.98 -10.51
C ALA A 88 3.27 -9.95 -11.89
N GLY A 89 2.80 -8.78 -12.36
CA GLY A 89 2.25 -8.63 -13.71
C GLY A 89 0.96 -9.44 -13.93
N THR A 90 0.31 -9.91 -12.87
CA THR A 90 -1.07 -10.39 -12.94
C THR A 90 -1.98 -9.18 -13.08
N GLY A 91 -1.93 -8.56 -14.26
CA GLY A 91 -3.01 -7.71 -14.72
C GLY A 91 -4.28 -8.52 -14.56
N SER A 92 -5.17 -8.02 -13.71
CA SER A 92 -6.55 -8.43 -13.56
C SER A 92 -6.82 -9.85 -14.05
N ASN A 93 -6.72 -10.85 -13.17
CA ASN A 93 -7.35 -12.16 -13.39
C ASN A 93 -8.90 -12.04 -13.37
N VAL A 94 -9.45 -10.92 -13.86
CA VAL A 94 -10.77 -10.88 -14.44
C VAL A 94 -10.60 -11.70 -15.71
N ALA A 95 -10.87 -13.01 -15.57
CA ALA A 95 -11.17 -13.87 -16.70
C ALA A 95 -11.95 -13.06 -17.73
N ALA A 96 -11.57 -13.17 -19.00
CA ALA A 96 -12.17 -12.47 -20.14
C ALA A 96 -13.70 -12.68 -20.21
N ALA A 97 -14.43 -12.02 -19.32
CA ALA A 97 -15.86 -11.94 -19.22
C ALA A 97 -16.15 -10.45 -19.43
N ASP A 98 -16.58 -10.15 -20.65
CA ASP A 98 -17.07 -8.88 -21.16
C ASP A 98 -16.36 -7.62 -20.64
N ARG A 99 -15.52 -7.07 -21.51
CA ARG A 99 -14.81 -5.82 -21.28
C ARG A 99 -15.81 -4.67 -21.14
N LEU A 100 -16.24 -4.40 -19.91
CA LEU A 100 -17.07 -3.24 -19.57
C LEU A 100 -16.23 -1.96 -19.67
N THR A 101 -16.55 -1.12 -20.64
CA THR A 101 -15.90 0.18 -20.83
C THR A 101 -16.62 1.23 -20.00
N VAL A 102 -16.00 1.65 -18.89
CA VAL A 102 -16.55 2.67 -17.98
C VAL A 102 -15.81 3.99 -18.17
N VAL A 103 -16.54 5.07 -18.41
CA VAL A 103 -15.98 6.43 -18.48
C VAL A 103 -16.51 7.26 -17.31
N THR A 104 -15.59 7.87 -16.54
CA THR A 104 -15.93 8.81 -15.48
C THR A 104 -15.48 10.22 -15.85
N GLN A 105 -16.34 11.23 -15.66
CA GLN A 105 -15.98 12.63 -15.89
C GLN A 105 -16.56 13.54 -14.80
N ASN A 106 -15.69 14.38 -14.24
CA ASN A 106 -16.08 15.48 -13.37
C ASN A 106 -16.58 16.66 -14.21
N LEU A 107 -17.81 17.10 -13.98
CA LEU A 107 -18.47 18.12 -14.78
C LEU A 107 -17.87 19.53 -14.59
N TYR A 108 -17.19 19.78 -13.48
CA TYR A 108 -16.58 21.08 -13.17
C TYR A 108 -15.12 21.22 -13.61
N ALA A 109 -14.56 20.21 -14.28
CA ALA A 109 -13.21 20.25 -14.84
C ALA A 109 -13.15 21.08 -16.15
N GLY A 110 -13.50 22.38 -16.06
CA GLY A 110 -13.31 23.35 -17.14
C GLY A 110 -14.25 23.24 -18.34
N ASN A 111 -15.43 22.61 -18.18
CA ASN A 111 -16.41 22.49 -19.25
C ASN A 111 -17.45 23.61 -19.19
N ASP A 112 -17.43 24.51 -20.17
CA ASP A 112 -18.38 25.65 -20.26
C ASP A 112 -19.85 25.23 -20.48
N SER A 113 -20.10 23.94 -20.78
CA SER A 113 -21.45 23.38 -20.73
C SER A 113 -21.45 21.87 -20.39
N SER A 114 -22.10 21.51 -19.30
CA SER A 114 -22.29 20.12 -18.84
C SER A 114 -22.99 19.23 -19.87
N SER A 115 -23.90 19.82 -20.68
CA SER A 115 -24.63 19.09 -21.71
C SER A 115 -23.79 18.73 -22.96
N ALA A 116 -22.74 19.50 -23.29
CA ALA A 116 -21.83 19.16 -24.39
C ALA A 116 -20.86 18.05 -23.97
N ALA A 117 -20.37 18.12 -22.73
CA ALA A 117 -19.58 17.08 -22.09
C ALA A 117 -20.31 15.72 -22.08
N ALA A 118 -21.57 15.70 -21.61
CA ALA A 118 -22.38 14.48 -21.58
C ALA A 118 -22.61 13.86 -22.98
N ARG A 119 -22.84 14.69 -24.02
CA ARG A 119 -22.99 14.20 -25.40
C ARG A 119 -21.68 13.67 -25.98
N SER A 120 -20.56 14.32 -25.68
CA SER A 120 -19.23 13.84 -26.08
C SER A 120 -18.92 12.48 -25.48
N LEU A 121 -19.23 12.28 -24.19
CA LEU A 121 -19.08 10.97 -23.54
C LEU A 121 -20.01 9.91 -24.11
N ALA A 122 -21.27 10.25 -24.39
CA ALA A 122 -22.22 9.33 -25.02
C ALA A 122 -21.75 8.85 -26.40
N ALA A 123 -20.98 9.67 -27.13
CA ALA A 123 -20.42 9.31 -28.43
C ALA A 123 -19.20 8.37 -28.35
N THR A 124 -18.64 8.12 -27.16
CA THR A 124 -17.46 7.24 -26.98
C THR A 124 -17.80 5.74 -27.06
N GLY A 125 -19.08 5.37 -27.05
CA GLY A 125 -19.50 3.97 -27.05
C GLY A 125 -19.22 3.24 -25.74
N ALA A 126 -19.07 3.97 -24.63
CA ALA A 126 -18.89 3.40 -23.31
C ALA A 126 -20.14 2.65 -22.84
N ASP A 127 -19.94 1.51 -22.18
CA ASP A 127 -21.02 0.70 -21.61
C ASP A 127 -21.61 1.35 -20.35
N LEU A 128 -20.82 2.15 -19.62
CA LEU A 128 -21.27 2.87 -18.43
C LEU A 128 -20.59 4.25 -18.34
N ILE A 129 -21.40 5.30 -18.14
CA ILE A 129 -20.92 6.67 -17.97
C ILE A 129 -21.27 7.14 -16.55
N ALA A 130 -20.24 7.45 -15.75
CA ALA A 130 -20.39 8.05 -14.42
C ALA A 130 -20.05 9.54 -14.49
N LEU A 131 -21.02 10.40 -14.17
CA LEU A 131 -20.82 11.84 -14.05
C LEU A 131 -20.69 12.21 -12.57
N GLN A 132 -19.67 12.99 -12.24
CA GLN A 132 -19.47 13.50 -10.87
C GLN A 132 -19.65 15.01 -10.86
N GLU A 133 -20.63 15.47 -10.08
CA GLU A 133 -20.78 16.86 -9.66
C GLU A 133 -20.24 16.96 -8.23
N CYS A 134 -19.32 17.90 -7.98
CA CYS A 134 -18.89 18.27 -6.64
C CYS A 134 -19.46 19.64 -6.29
#